data_AF-A0A2N2W6T8-F1
#
_entry.id   AF-A0A2N2W6T8-F1
#
_cell.length_a   1.000
_cell.length_b   1.000
_cell.length_c   1.000
_cell.angle_alpha   90.00
_cell.angle_beta   90.00
_cell.angle_gamma   90.00
#
_symmetry.space_group_name_H-M   'P 1'
#
loop_
_entity.id
_entity.type
_entity.pdbx_description
1 polymer ?
#
loop_
_entity_poly.entity_id
_entity_poly.type
_entity_poly.pdbx_seq_one_letter_code
_entity_poly.pdbx_strand_id
1 'polypeptide(L)'
;EDLIGKEESQVIKPAIEKANELGMKGFGPFPADGFFGSPAYTQFDGILAMYHDQGMLPFKTLAFNSGVNFTAGLPIIRTSPAHGTAYEIAGKDMASPDSFRAALYLACDIFNNRREYMAMSANPLQPAKQEVEH
;
A
#
# COMPACT_ATOMS: atom_id res chain seq x y z
N GLU A 1 -26.19 -9.09 7.87
CA GLU A 1 -25.14 -8.05 7.89
C GLU A 1 -25.65 -6.88 8.71
N ASP A 2 -24.76 -5.98 9.15
CA ASP A 2 -25.10 -4.72 9.85
C ASP A 2 -25.57 -4.80 11.33
N LEU A 3 -25.30 -5.91 12.03
CA LEU A 3 -25.60 -6.02 13.46
C LEU A 3 -24.69 -5.12 14.33
N ILE A 4 -23.47 -4.84 13.87
CA ILE A 4 -22.42 -4.10 14.60
C ILE A 4 -21.93 -2.94 13.72
N GLY A 5 -22.82 -2.00 13.40
CA GLY A 5 -22.51 -0.88 12.51
C GLY A 5 -23.13 -1.04 11.12
N LYS A 6 -23.10 0.04 10.35
CA LYS A 6 -23.66 0.13 9.00
C LYS A 6 -22.68 0.71 7.99
N GLU A 7 -21.49 1.07 8.44
CA GLU A 7 -20.45 1.71 7.65
C GLU A 7 -20.00 0.81 6.49
N GLU A 8 -19.96 -0.51 6.70
CA GLU A 8 -19.64 -1.48 5.65
C GLU A 8 -20.66 -1.43 4.51
N SER A 9 -21.96 -1.53 4.81
CA SER A 9 -23.01 -1.58 3.79
C SER A 9 -23.29 -0.21 3.16
N GLN A 10 -23.18 0.86 3.94
CA GLN A 10 -23.55 2.21 3.49
C GLN A 10 -22.40 2.98 2.82
N VAL A 11 -21.13 2.67 3.14
CA VAL A 11 -19.98 3.44 2.67
C VAL A 11 -18.92 2.56 2.01
N ILE A 12 -18.44 1.53 2.71
CA ILE A 12 -17.23 0.81 2.29
C ILE A 12 -17.50 -0.10 1.07
N LYS A 13 -18.56 -0.93 1.12
CA LYS A 13 -18.93 -1.80 -0.01
C LYS A 13 -19.22 -1.00 -1.29
N PRO A 14 -20.06 0.06 -1.26
CA PRO A 14 -20.27 0.90 -2.44
C PRO A 14 -18.97 1.53 -2.98
N ALA A 15 -18.05 1.93 -2.11
CA ALA A 15 -16.76 2.49 -2.52
C ALA A 15 -15.87 1.44 -3.21
N ILE A 16 -15.87 0.19 -2.74
CA ILE A 16 -15.15 -0.93 -3.36
C ILE A 16 -15.76 -1.26 -4.73
N GLU A 17 -17.09 -1.34 -4.83
CA GLU A 17 -17.80 -1.58 -6.09
C GLU A 17 -17.46 -0.51 -7.13
N LYS A 18 -17.56 0.77 -6.74
CA LYS A 18 -17.18 1.89 -7.60
C LYS A 18 -15.71 1.85 -8.01
N ALA A 19 -14.81 1.42 -7.12
CA ALA A 19 -13.40 1.26 -7.46
C ALA A 19 -13.18 0.14 -8.50
N ASN A 20 -13.90 -0.98 -8.37
CA ASN A 20 -13.90 -2.07 -9.33
C ASN A 20 -14.45 -1.65 -10.69
N GLU A 21 -15.50 -0.83 -10.75
CA GLU A 21 -16.01 -0.23 -11.99
C GLU A 21 -14.96 0.64 -12.71
N LEU A 22 -14.08 1.29 -11.94
CA LEU A 22 -12.94 2.07 -12.46
C LEU A 22 -11.73 1.19 -12.85
N GLY A 23 -11.85 -0.14 -12.77
CA GLY A 23 -10.80 -1.10 -13.10
C GLY A 23 -9.78 -1.36 -11.98
N MET A 24 -10.00 -0.80 -10.77
CA MET A 24 -9.16 -1.10 -9.61
C MET A 24 -9.67 -2.38 -8.93
N LYS A 25 -8.82 -3.41 -8.79
CA LYS A 25 -9.20 -4.69 -8.15
C LYS A 25 -9.28 -4.53 -6.62
N GLY A 26 -10.47 -4.20 -6.12
CA GLY A 26 -10.76 -4.07 -4.69
C GLY A 26 -11.51 -5.28 -4.15
N PHE A 27 -11.08 -5.81 -3.00
CA PHE A 27 -11.69 -6.96 -2.33
C PHE A 27 -11.98 -6.64 -0.87
N GLY A 28 -13.09 -7.15 -0.34
CA GLY A 28 -13.54 -6.91 1.03
C GLY A 28 -14.95 -6.32 1.09
N PRO A 29 -15.33 -5.68 2.22
CA PRO A 29 -14.54 -5.51 3.43
C PRO A 29 -14.26 -6.84 4.15
N PHE A 30 -13.11 -6.96 4.79
CA PHE A 30 -12.73 -8.12 5.59
C PHE A 30 -12.66 -7.75 7.09
N PRO A 31 -13.04 -8.65 8.01
CA PRO A 31 -12.77 -8.45 9.43
C PRO A 31 -11.26 -8.47 9.66
N ALA A 32 -10.71 -7.39 10.23
CA ALA A 32 -9.26 -7.17 10.28
C ALA A 32 -8.52 -8.22 11.12
N ASP A 33 -9.10 -8.66 12.24
CA ASP A 33 -8.54 -9.70 13.10
C ASP A 33 -8.42 -11.05 12.38
N GLY A 34 -9.49 -11.48 11.69
CA GLY A 34 -9.47 -12.70 10.89
C GLY A 34 -8.55 -12.59 9.67
N PHE A 35 -8.50 -11.41 9.04
CA PHE A 35 -7.67 -11.15 7.87
C PHE A 35 -6.17 -11.23 8.20
N PHE A 36 -5.72 -10.54 9.26
CA PHE A 36 -4.32 -10.56 9.70
C PHE A 36 -3.95 -11.78 10.55
N GLY A 37 -4.93 -12.45 11.16
CA GLY A 37 -4.73 -13.70 11.91
C GLY A 37 -4.47 -14.92 11.02
N SER A 38 -4.63 -14.78 9.70
CA SER A 38 -4.30 -15.80 8.69
C SER A 38 -3.27 -15.26 7.69
N PRO A 39 -2.62 -16.12 6.88
CA PRO A 39 -1.74 -15.65 5.79
C PRO A 39 -2.49 -15.01 4.62
N ALA A 40 -3.80 -14.78 4.70
CA ALA A 40 -4.61 -14.22 3.61
C ALA A 40 -4.04 -12.89 3.08
N TYR A 41 -3.47 -12.06 3.96
CA TYR A 41 -2.84 -10.79 3.59
C TYR A 41 -1.70 -10.93 2.57
N THR A 42 -1.08 -12.10 2.45
CA THR A 42 0.02 -12.35 1.48
C THR A 42 -0.46 -12.48 0.03
N GLN A 43 -1.77 -12.58 -0.19
CA GLN A 43 -2.38 -12.70 -1.51
C GLN A 43 -2.69 -11.32 -2.15
N PHE A 44 -2.33 -10.23 -1.47
CA PHE A 44 -2.66 -8.86 -1.89
C PHE A 44 -1.39 -8.02 -2.06
N ASP A 45 -1.37 -7.18 -3.09
CA ASP A 45 -0.29 -6.21 -3.32
C ASP A 45 -0.32 -5.03 -2.33
N GLY A 46 -1.50 -4.75 -1.77
CA GLY A 46 -1.73 -3.65 -0.84
C GLY A 46 -2.98 -3.87 0.00
N ILE A 47 -2.94 -3.35 1.22
CA ILE A 47 -4.02 -3.49 2.21
C ILE A 47 -4.41 -2.10 2.68
N LEU A 48 -5.71 -1.78 2.59
CA LEU A 48 -6.27 -0.53 3.06
C LEU A 48 -6.96 -0.74 4.41
N ALA A 49 -6.30 -0.34 5.49
CA ALA A 49 -6.93 -0.25 6.80
C ALA A 49 -7.80 1.02 6.89
N MET A 50 -8.93 0.93 7.58
CA MET A 50 -9.86 2.05 7.78
C MET A 50 -9.28 3.10 8.74
N TYR A 51 -8.41 2.71 9.67
CA TYR A 51 -7.75 3.62 10.60
C TYR A 51 -6.35 3.12 11.00
N HIS A 52 -5.57 4.01 11.62
CA HIS A 52 -4.14 3.82 11.89
C HIS A 52 -3.81 2.51 12.62
N ASP A 53 -4.37 2.30 13.82
CA ASP A 53 -3.98 1.15 14.65
C ASP A 53 -4.42 -0.19 14.05
N GLN A 54 -5.50 -0.21 13.26
CA GLN A 54 -5.96 -1.40 12.55
C GLN A 54 -4.89 -1.95 11.59
N GLY A 55 -4.14 -1.07 10.91
CA GLY A 55 -3.08 -1.47 9.98
C GLY A 55 -1.69 -1.48 10.61
N MET A 56 -1.41 -0.57 11.55
CA MET A 56 -0.06 -0.38 12.08
C MET A 56 0.35 -1.45 13.09
N LEU A 57 -0.59 -1.99 13.86
CA LEU A 57 -0.32 -3.12 14.76
C LEU A 57 0.20 -4.37 14.03
N PRO A 58 -0.49 -4.89 13.00
CA PRO A 58 0.02 -6.04 12.24
C PRO A 58 1.31 -5.67 11.47
N PHE A 59 1.38 -4.48 10.87
CA PHE A 59 2.58 -4.03 10.15
C PHE A 59 3.84 -4.05 11.04
N LYS A 60 3.76 -3.48 12.25
CA LYS A 60 4.87 -3.47 13.21
C LYS A 60 5.25 -4.87 13.66
N THR A 61 4.28 -5.76 13.83
CA THR A 61 4.53 -7.16 14.20
C THR A 61 5.26 -7.92 13.09
N LEU A 62 4.91 -7.68 11.82
CA LEU A 62 5.47 -8.40 10.66
C LEU A 62 6.79 -7.80 10.15
N ALA A 63 6.97 -6.48 10.24
CA ALA A 63 8.03 -5.75 9.54
C ALA A 63 8.85 -4.83 10.46
N PHE A 64 8.96 -5.14 11.75
CA PHE A 64 9.49 -4.23 12.78
C PHE A 64 10.81 -3.52 12.41
N ASN A 65 11.78 -4.24 11.83
CA ASN A 65 13.12 -3.71 11.53
C ASN A 65 13.30 -3.20 10.09
N SER A 66 12.44 -3.62 9.16
CA SER A 66 12.57 -3.32 7.72
C SER A 66 11.45 -2.45 7.17
N GLY A 67 10.44 -2.12 7.99
CA GLY A 67 9.32 -1.30 7.58
C GLY A 67 9.76 0.08 7.09
N VAL A 68 9.07 0.57 6.06
CA VAL A 68 9.27 1.90 5.47
C VAL A 68 7.93 2.62 5.40
N ASN A 69 7.93 3.89 5.79
CA ASN A 69 6.80 4.78 5.56
C ASN A 69 6.93 5.42 4.18
N PHE A 70 5.98 5.17 3.30
CA PHE A 70 5.87 5.80 1.98
C PHE A 70 4.69 6.78 1.95
N THR A 71 4.89 7.96 1.38
CA THR A 71 3.80 8.95 1.23
C THR A 71 3.34 8.99 -0.22
N ALA A 72 2.19 8.38 -0.48
CA ALA A 72 1.51 8.43 -1.77
C ALA A 72 0.89 9.82 -2.03
N GLY A 73 0.67 10.15 -3.31
CA GLY A 73 -0.04 11.37 -3.73
C GLY A 73 0.81 12.64 -3.88
N LEU A 74 2.08 12.63 -3.45
CA LEU A 74 3.00 13.75 -3.67
C LEU A 74 3.58 13.75 -5.10
N PRO A 75 3.94 14.93 -5.65
CA PRO A 75 4.63 15.03 -6.94
C PRO A 75 6.09 14.55 -6.88
N ILE A 76 6.60 14.25 -5.69
CA ILE A 76 7.96 13.75 -5.43
C ILE A 76 7.91 12.38 -4.76
N ILE A 77 9.02 11.64 -4.81
CA ILE A 77 9.18 10.40 -4.05
C ILE A 77 9.55 10.78 -2.62
N ARG A 78 8.76 10.32 -1.64
CA ARG A 78 9.05 10.51 -0.22
C ARG A 78 8.88 9.20 0.52
N THR A 79 10.00 8.72 1.08
CA THR A 79 10.06 7.59 2.01
C THR A 79 10.63 8.08 3.35
N SER A 80 10.38 7.35 4.43
CA SER A 80 11.02 7.59 5.73
C SER A 80 11.13 6.30 6.55
N PRO A 81 12.05 6.24 7.54
CA PRO A 81 12.10 5.13 8.48
C PRO A 81 10.77 4.92 9.23
N ALA A 82 10.56 3.71 9.73
CA ALA A 82 9.36 3.31 10.48
C ALA A 82 9.53 3.39 12.02
N HIS A 83 10.62 3.99 12.50
CA HIS A 83 10.88 4.23 13.92
C HIS A 83 10.77 5.73 14.29
N GLY A 84 10.66 5.99 15.59
CA GLY A 84 10.69 7.34 16.16
C GLY A 84 12.11 7.88 16.32
N THR A 85 12.27 8.95 17.10
CA THR A 85 13.56 9.64 17.27
C THR A 85 14.57 8.91 18.15
N ALA A 86 14.12 8.03 19.05
CA ALA A 86 14.97 7.24 19.95
C ALA A 86 16.04 8.09 20.68
N TYR A 87 15.61 9.18 21.33
CA TYR A 87 16.50 10.15 21.97
C TYR A 87 17.42 9.53 23.03
N GLU A 88 16.95 8.49 23.70
CA GLU A 88 17.67 7.74 24.72
C GLU A 88 18.94 7.05 24.20
N ILE A 89 19.08 6.84 22.89
CA ILE A 89 20.28 6.26 22.26
C ILE A 89 21.07 7.25 21.39
N ALA A 90 20.65 8.51 21.32
CA ALA A 90 21.33 9.52 20.53
C ALA A 90 22.78 9.71 21.02
N GLY A 91 23.74 9.65 20.08
CA GLY A 91 25.17 9.78 20.37
C GLY A 91 25.82 8.55 21.02
N LYS A 92 25.10 7.43 21.18
CA LYS A 92 25.63 6.19 21.78
C LYS A 92 26.13 5.15 20.80
N ASP A 93 25.99 5.40 19.49
CA ASP A 93 26.33 4.45 18.41
C ASP A 93 25.59 3.10 18.51
N MET A 94 24.34 3.14 19.01
CA MET A 94 23.49 1.95 19.22
C MET A 94 22.32 1.83 18.24
N ALA A 95 22.07 2.85 17.41
CA ALA A 95 20.93 2.87 16.51
C ALA A 95 21.14 1.93 15.32
N SER A 96 20.15 1.09 15.00
CA SER A 96 20.17 0.33 13.75
C SER A 96 19.89 1.27 12.57
N PRO A 97 20.73 1.24 11.51
CA PRO A 97 20.49 1.99 10.28
C PRO A 97 19.53 1.30 9.31
N ASP A 98 19.00 0.11 9.63
CA ASP A 98 18.37 -0.77 8.64
C ASP A 98 17.08 -0.21 8.05
N SER A 99 16.18 0.34 8.88
CA SER A 99 14.95 0.97 8.39
C SER A 99 15.24 2.21 7.54
N PHE A 100 16.31 2.95 7.85
CA PHE A 100 16.76 4.08 7.01
C PHE A 100 17.31 3.61 5.68
N ARG A 101 18.16 2.57 5.66
CA ARG A 101 18.65 1.95 4.43
C ARG A 101 17.51 1.41 3.57
N ALA A 102 16.54 0.72 4.18
CA ALA A 102 15.34 0.24 3.49
C ALA A 102 14.54 1.40 2.88
N ALA A 103 14.38 2.51 3.60
CA ALA A 103 13.70 3.69 3.09
C ALA A 103 14.42 4.31 1.89
N LEU A 104 15.76 4.36 1.92
CA LEU A 104 16.58 4.84 0.82
C LEU A 104 16.45 3.94 -0.42
N TYR A 105 16.59 2.62 -0.24
CA TYR A 105 16.51 1.68 -1.36
C TYR A 105 15.11 1.65 -1.97
N LEU A 106 14.05 1.68 -1.16
CA LEU A 106 12.70 1.77 -1.68
C LEU A 106 12.47 3.04 -2.51
N ALA A 107 13.08 4.18 -2.13
CA ALA A 107 12.99 5.40 -2.94
C ALA A 107 13.66 5.21 -4.32
N CYS A 108 14.82 4.55 -4.37
CA CYS A 108 15.49 4.19 -5.62
C CYS A 108 14.64 3.23 -6.47
N ASP A 109 14.03 2.22 -5.86
CA ASP A 109 13.18 1.26 -6.55
C ASP A 109 11.95 1.95 -7.16
N ILE A 110 11.28 2.81 -6.39
CA ILE A 110 10.14 3.60 -6.88
C ILE A 110 10.56 4.50 -8.05
N PHE A 111 11.74 5.13 -7.97
CA PHE A 111 12.25 5.97 -9.04
C PHE A 111 12.45 5.17 -10.34
N ASN A 112 13.12 4.02 -10.25
CA ASN A 112 13.38 3.15 -11.40
C ASN A 112 12.07 2.61 -11.98
N ASN A 113 11.16 2.10 -11.14
CA ASN A 113 9.87 1.58 -11.56
C ASN A 113 9.03 2.64 -12.28
N ARG A 114 9.00 3.90 -11.79
CA ARG A 114 8.29 4.99 -12.47
C ARG A 114 8.90 5.29 -13.84
N ARG A 115 10.23 5.33 -13.94
CA ARG A 115 10.95 5.57 -15.20
C ARG A 115 10.68 4.46 -16.22
N GLU A 116 10.75 3.21 -15.79
CA GLU A 116 10.47 2.04 -16.62
C GLU A 116 9.02 2.03 -17.08
N TYR A 117 8.06 2.28 -16.17
CA TYR A 117 6.65 2.38 -16.51
C TYR A 117 6.38 3.47 -17.57
N MET A 118 6.98 4.65 -17.42
CA MET A 118 6.87 5.73 -18.41
C MET A 118 7.45 5.31 -19.77
N ALA A 119 8.59 4.61 -19.79
CA ALA A 119 9.19 4.12 -21.03
C ALA A 119 8.31 3.06 -21.71
N MET A 120 7.77 2.11 -20.93
CA MET A 120 6.90 1.04 -21.44
C MET A 120 5.55 1.56 -21.95
N SER A 121 5.02 2.62 -21.32
CA SER A 121 3.72 3.21 -21.68
C SER A 121 3.81 4.32 -22.73
N ALA A 122 5.01 4.68 -23.21
CA ALA A 122 5.22 5.78 -24.15
C ALA A 122 4.60 5.55 -25.54
N ASN A 123 4.47 4.30 -25.98
CA ASN A 123 3.88 3.96 -27.27
C ASN A 123 2.99 2.71 -27.15
N PRO A 124 1.78 2.84 -26.59
CA PRO A 124 0.88 1.71 -26.42
C PRO A 124 0.44 1.20 -27.81
N LEU A 125 0.36 -0.13 -27.96
CA LEU A 125 -0.23 -0.73 -29.15
C LEU A 125 -1.64 -0.20 -29.32
N GLN A 126 -1.92 0.36 -30.50
CA GLN A 126 -3.28 0.78 -30.83
C GLN A 126 -4.15 -0.48 -30.95
N PRO A 127 -5.35 -0.50 -30.32
CA PRO A 127 -6.27 -1.60 -30.51
C PRO A 127 -6.58 -1.74 -32.00
N ALA A 128 -6.53 -2.97 -32.51
CA ALA A 128 -6.89 -3.24 -33.90
C ALA A 128 -8.30 -2.70 -34.17
N LYS A 129 -8.45 -1.89 -35.22
CA LYS A 129 -9.78 -1.47 -35.68
C LYS A 129 -10.53 -2.74 -36.10
N GLN A 130 -11.53 -3.15 -35.32
CA GLN A 130 -12.53 -4.06 -35.83
C GLN A 130 -13.36 -3.29 -36.85
N GLU A 131 -13.15 -3.56 -38.14
CA GLU A 131 -14.12 -3.19 -39.16
C GLU A 131 -15.40 -3.94 -38.84
N VAL A 132 -16.40 -3.22 -38.35
CA VAL A 132 -17.75 -3.76 -38.20
C VAL A 132 -18.37 -3.70 -39.60
N GLU A 133 -18.37 -4.84 -40.31
CA GLU A 133 -19.18 -4.99 -41.52
C GLU A 133 -20.67 -4.90 -41.13
N HIS A 134 -21.39 -3.98 -41.77
CA HIS A 134 -22.83 -3.76 -41.62
C HIS A 134 -23.64 -4.70 -42.51
#